data_AF-A0A7K3R7M6-F1
#
_entry.id   AF-A0A7K3R7M6-F1
#
_cell.length_a   1.000
_cell.length_b   1.000
_cell.length_c   1.000
_cell.angle_alpha   90.00
_cell.angle_beta   90.00
_cell.angle_gamma   90.00
#
_symmetry.space_group_name_H-M   'P 1'
#
loop_
_entity.id
_entity.type
_entity.pdbx_description
1 polymer ?
#
loop_
_entity_poly.entity_id
_entity_poly.type
_entity_poly.pdbx_seq_one_letter_code
_entity_poly.pdbx_strand_id
1 'polypeptide(L)' 'LVRHRTPEWRGRWEKGAATAAAATADQLDALDRGRADHLADARVHAERPSEHGRFGMCGRLDVYRT' A
#
# COMPACT_ATOMS: atom_id res chain seq x y z
N LEU A 1 16.74 -22.93 13.97
CA LEU A 1 17.69 -21.93 13.41
C LEU A 1 17.14 -20.50 13.49
N VAL A 2 15.89 -20.22 13.10
CA VAL A 2 15.39 -18.83 12.97
C VAL A 2 14.75 -18.20 14.22
N ARG A 3 14.54 -18.96 15.32
CA ARG A 3 13.82 -18.49 16.53
C ARG A 3 14.33 -17.15 17.08
N HIS A 4 15.64 -16.90 17.03
CA HIS A 4 16.26 -15.67 17.53
C HIS A 4 15.92 -14.43 16.67
N ARG A 5 15.48 -14.61 15.41
CA ARG A 5 15.07 -13.54 14.50
C ARG A 5 13.59 -13.19 14.61
N THR A 6 12.77 -14.07 15.19
CA THR A 6 11.32 -13.87 15.27
C THR A 6 10.92 -12.58 15.98
N PRO A 7 11.57 -12.13 17.08
CA PRO A 7 11.23 -10.84 17.70
C PRO A 7 11.50 -9.63 16.77
N GLU A 8 12.61 -9.66 16.03
CA GLU A 8 12.96 -8.63 15.04
C GLU A 8 11.94 -8.58 13.90
N TRP A 9 11.57 -9.75 13.38
CA TRP A 9 10.56 -9.86 12.32
C TRP A 9 9.17 -9.43 12.79
N ARG A 10 8.82 -9.79 14.03
CA ARG A 10 7.58 -9.33 14.66
C ARG A 10 7.54 -7.81 14.73
N GLY A 11 8.61 -7.17 15.19
CA GLY A 11 8.68 -5.70 15.23
C GLY A 11 8.59 -5.04 13.86
N ARG A 12 9.19 -5.64 12.81
CA ARG A 12 9.03 -5.15 11.43
C ARG A 12 7.61 -5.31 10.90
N TRP A 13 7.00 -6.46 11.17
CA TRP A 13 5.63 -6.75 10.76
C TRP A 13 4.64 -5.81 11.44
N GLU A 14 4.78 -5.61 12.76
CA GLU A 14 3.95 -4.69 13.55
C GLU A 14 4.04 -3.27 13.01
N LYS A 15 5.25 -2.75 12.80
CA LYS A 15 5.46 -1.39 12.29
C LYS A 15 5.05 -1.18 10.83
N GLY A 16 5.06 -2.25 10.03
CA GLY A 16 4.73 -2.19 8.61
C GLY A 16 3.32 -2.69 8.33
N ALA A 17 3.24 -3.98 7.98
CA ALA A 17 2.01 -4.58 7.49
C ALA A 17 0.85 -4.51 8.49
N ALA A 18 1.10 -4.71 9.79
CA ALA A 18 0.03 -4.68 10.78
C ALA A 18 -0.56 -3.27 10.95
N THR A 19 0.29 -2.25 11.12
CA THR A 19 -0.14 -0.85 11.14
C THR A 19 -0.92 -0.46 9.88
N ALA A 20 -0.43 -0.83 8.70
CA ALA A 20 -1.11 -0.53 7.44
C ALA A 20 -2.49 -1.21 7.33
N ALA A 21 -2.59 -2.46 7.77
CA ALA A 21 -3.85 -3.19 7.80
C ALA A 21 -4.85 -2.56 8.79
N ALA A 22 -4.39 -2.18 9.99
CA ALA A 22 -5.20 -1.50 10.98
C ALA A 22 -5.72 -0.15 10.47
N ALA A 23 -4.85 0.66 9.87
CA ALA A 23 -5.25 1.94 9.26
C ALA A 23 -6.32 1.76 8.18
N THR A 24 -6.21 0.68 7.38
CA THR A 24 -7.24 0.36 6.37
C THR A 24 -8.55 -0.05 7.02
N ALA A 25 -8.52 -0.84 8.09
CA ALA A 25 -9.71 -1.20 8.86
C ALA A 25 -10.42 0.06 9.38
N ASP A 26 -9.70 1.03 9.94
CA ASP A 26 -10.25 2.30 10.41
C ASP A 26 -10.95 3.08 9.28
N GLN A 27 -10.39 3.07 8.06
CA GLN A 27 -11.02 3.71 6.90
C GLN A 27 -12.31 3.00 6.49
N LEU A 28 -12.33 1.67 6.44
CA LEU A 28 -13.54 0.89 6.13
C LEU A 28 -14.64 1.17 7.16
N ASP A 29 -14.26 1.24 8.42
CA ASP A 29 -15.11 1.60 9.54
C ASP A 29 -15.69 3.03 9.42
N ALA A 30 -14.92 3.98 8.88
CA ALA A 30 -15.40 5.33 8.60
C ALA A 30 -16.41 5.34 7.45
N LEU A 31 -16.15 4.57 6.39
CA LEU A 31 -17.05 4.43 5.24
C LEU A 31 -18.39 3.80 5.64
N ASP A 32 -18.38 2.75 6.45
CA ASP A 32 -19.61 2.10 6.96
C ASP A 32 -20.50 3.08 7.74
N ARG A 33 -19.87 4.03 8.47
CA ARG A 33 -20.56 5.09 9.21
C ARG A 33 -20.91 6.32 8.34
N GLY A 34 -20.66 6.27 7.03
CA GLY A 34 -20.90 7.38 6.10
C GLY A 34 -19.94 8.57 6.26
N ARG A 35 -18.84 8.42 6.99
CA ARG A 35 -17.84 9.48 7.21
C ARG A 35 -16.80 9.46 6.10
N ALA A 36 -17.08 10.24 5.06
CA ALA A 36 -16.22 10.38 3.88
C ALA A 36 -15.65 11.80 3.71
N ASP A 37 -15.64 12.63 4.76
CA ASP A 37 -15.20 14.03 4.66
C ASP A 37 -13.75 14.15 4.15
N HIS A 38 -12.88 13.21 4.53
CA HIS A 38 -11.51 13.12 4.01
C HIS A 38 -11.43 12.80 2.50
N LEU A 39 -12.52 12.30 1.91
CA LEU A 39 -12.66 12.06 0.46
C LEU A 39 -13.28 13.23 -0.29
N ALA A 40 -13.94 14.18 0.39
CA ALA A 40 -14.59 15.32 -0.26
C ALA A 40 -13.59 16.17 -1.07
N ASP A 41 -12.38 16.33 -0.54
CA ASP A 41 -11.29 17.04 -1.21
C ASP A 41 -10.37 16.13 -2.02
N ALA A 42 -10.57 14.81 -1.98
CA ALA A 42 -9.75 13.86 -2.72
C ALA A 42 -9.90 14.08 -4.24
N ARG A 43 -8.83 13.76 -4.97
CA ARG A 43 -8.78 13.86 -6.43
C ARG A 43 -8.27 12.54 -7.01
N VAL A 44 -8.97 12.07 -8.04
CA VAL A 44 -8.51 10.93 -8.83
C VAL A 44 -7.61 11.47 -9.93
N HIS A 45 -6.36 11.02 -9.93
CA HIS A 45 -5.40 11.31 -10.99
C HIS A 45 -5.22 10.07 -11.86
N ALA A 46 -5.20 10.27 -13.18
CA ALA A 46 -4.85 9.22 -14.12
C ALA A 46 -3.46 9.52 -14.68
N GLU A 47 -2.54 8.58 -14.53
CA GLU A 47 -1.22 8.62 -15.15
C GLU A 47 -1.13 7.52 -16.20
N ARG A 48 -0.47 7.81 -17.32
CA ARG A 48 -0.17 6.80 -18.36
C ARG A 48 1.31 6.46 -18.31
N PRO A 49 1.68 5.19 -18.55
CA PRO A 49 3.08 4.81 -18.67
C PRO A 49 3.79 5.62 -19.75
N SER A 50 5.00 6.06 -19.43
CA SER A 50 5.93 6.67 -20.38
C SER A 50 6.57 5.64 -21.32
N GLU A 51 6.66 4.38 -20.90
CA GLU A 51 7.13 3.24 -21.68
C GLU A 51 6.30 2.01 -21.33
N HIS A 52 5.90 1.23 -22.34
CA HIS A 52 5.12 0.01 -22.14
C HIS A 52 5.98 -1.22 -22.37
N GLY A 53 5.84 -2.20 -21.47
CA GLY A 53 6.51 -3.48 -21.58
C GLY A 53 8.03 -3.37 -21.57
N ARG A 54 8.65 -2.64 -20.67
CA ARG A 54 10.09 -2.79 -20.44
C ARG A 54 10.38 -4.15 -19.80
N PHE A 55 11.50 -4.80 -20.14
CA PHE A 55 11.87 -6.03 -19.44
C PHE A 55 12.32 -5.74 -17.99
N GLY A 56 11.80 -6.51 -17.04
CA GLY A 56 12.15 -6.50 -15.63
C GLY A 56 12.45 -7.89 -15.09
N MET A 57 12.84 -7.98 -13.81
CA MET A 57 13.24 -9.26 -13.18
C MET A 57 12.14 -10.33 -13.21
N CYS A 58 10.87 -9.93 -13.18
CA CYS A 58 9.74 -10.86 -13.14
C CYS A 58 8.88 -10.86 -14.42
N GLY A 59 9.31 -10.20 -15.51
CA GLY A 59 8.54 -10.14 -16.76
C GLY A 59 8.61 -8.79 -17.48
N ARG A 60 7.45 -8.29 -17.92
CA ARG A 60 7.30 -6.99 -18.60
C ARG A 60 6.68 -5.98 -17.64
N LEU A 61 7.15 -4.74 -17.67
CA LEU A 61 6.77 -3.66 -16.75
C LEU A 61 6.38 -2.41 -17.54
N ASP A 62 5.39 -1.69 -17.04
CA ASP A 62 5.06 -0.34 -17.51
C ASP A 62 5.83 0.69 -16.66
N VAL A 63 6.47 1.66 -17.30
CA VAL A 63 7.36 2.63 -16.66
C VAL A 63 6.66 3.99 -16.53
N TYR A 64 6.51 4.46 -15.30
CA TYR A 64 5.93 5.77 -14.96
C TYR A 64 7.06 6.76 -14.67
N ARG A 65 6.84 8.06 -14.91
CA ARG A 65 7.87 9.09 -14.62
C ARG A 65 7.68 9.54 -13.16
N THR A 66 8.72 9.38 -12.36
CA THR A 66 8.84 10.05 -11.04
C THR A 66 9.12 11.53 -11.18
#